data_AF-A0AA88DXC3-F1
#
_entry.id   AF-A0AA88DXC3-F1
#
_cell.length_a   1.000
_cell.length_b   1.000
_cell.length_c   1.000
_cell.angle_alpha   90.00
_cell.angle_beta   90.00
_cell.angle_gamma   90.00
#
_symmetry.space_group_name_H-M   'P 1'
#
loop_
_entity.id
_entity.type
_entity.pdbx_description
1 polymer ?
#
loop_
_entity_poly.entity_id
_entity_poly.type
_entity_poly.pdbx_seq_one_letter_code
_entity_poly.pdbx_strand_id
1 'polypeptide(L)' 'MTVLEAVKKFEQLAHLCPELVPNETEKVRRMMKMFQTDIAKQVSAGSSPPTLVDDYISRAMRAEY' A
#
# COMPACT_ATOMS: atom_id res chain seq x y z
N MET A 1 -2.10 4.81 -13.72
CA MET A 1 -2.57 3.74 -12.83
C MET A 1 -2.81 4.40 -11.50
N THR A 2 -4.05 4.42 -11.04
CA THR A 2 -4.40 5.12 -9.79
C THR A 2 -4.03 4.30 -8.56
N VAL A 3 -4.02 4.92 -7.38
CA VAL A 3 -3.76 4.23 -6.11
C VAL A 3 -4.76 3.09 -5.90
N LEU A 4 -6.05 3.37 -6.13
CA LEU A 4 -7.14 2.38 -6.07
C LEU A 4 -6.94 1.21 -7.04
N GLU A 5 -6.51 1.47 -8.28
CA GLU A 5 -6.23 0.41 -9.25
C GLU A 5 -5.06 -0.48 -8.83
N ALA A 6 -4.01 0.11 -8.27
CA ALA A 6 -2.86 -0.63 -7.76
C ALA A 6 -3.22 -1.50 -6.55
N VAL A 7 -4.03 -0.97 -5.62
CA VAL A 7 -4.57 -1.72 -4.48
C VAL A 7 -5.37 -2.92 -4.95
N LYS A 8 -6.31 -2.70 -5.87
CA LYS A 8 -7.19 -3.77 -6.35
C LYS A 8 -6.40 -4.90 -7.01
N LYS A 9 -5.37 -4.56 -7.80
CA LYS A 9 -4.45 -5.55 -8.38
C LYS A 9 -3.64 -6.28 -7.31
N PHE A 10 -3.17 -5.57 -6.28
CA PHE A 10 -2.44 -6.16 -5.17
C PHE A 10 -3.30 -7.14 -4.38
N GLU A 11 -4.56 -6.80 -4.08
CA GLU A 11 -5.50 -7.69 -3.40
C GLU A 11 -5.80 -8.94 -4.22
N GLN A 12 -6.01 -8.80 -5.53
CA GLN A 12 -6.20 -9.94 -6.43
C GLN A 12 -4.98 -10.88 -6.41
N LEU A 13 -3.76 -10.33 -6.45
CA LEU A 13 -2.54 -11.11 -6.35
C LEU A 13 -2.36 -11.77 -4.98
N ALA A 14 -2.67 -11.05 -3.89
CA ALA A 14 -2.60 -11.58 -2.54
C ALA A 14 -3.61 -12.71 -2.32
N HIS A 15 -4.78 -12.64 -2.96
CA HIS A 15 -5.77 -13.72 -2.93
C HIS A 15 -5.30 -14.97 -3.69
N LEU A 16 -4.62 -14.80 -4.83
CA LEU A 16 -4.06 -15.90 -5.60
C LEU A 16 -2.82 -16.54 -4.94
N CYS A 17 -2.11 -15.80 -4.10
CA CYS A 17 -0.88 -16.25 -3.46
C CYS A 17 -0.83 -15.86 -1.97
N PRO A 18 -1.66 -16.48 -1.12
CA PRO A 18 -1.77 -16.13 0.30
C PRO A 18 -0.46 -16.36 1.08
N GLU A 19 0.37 -17.31 0.65
CA GLU A 19 1.66 -17.64 1.30
C GLU A 19 2.71 -16.52 1.17
N LEU A 20 2.61 -15.70 0.11
CA LEU A 20 3.56 -14.61 -0.16
C LEU A 20 3.26 -13.34 0.64
N VAL A 21 2.03 -13.20 1.15
CA VAL A 21 1.58 -12.04 1.93
C VAL A 21 0.79 -12.50 3.17
N PRO A 22 1.49 -13.10 4.15
CA PRO A 22 0.85 -13.87 5.21
C PRO A 22 0.18 -13.00 6.29
N ASN A 23 0.50 -11.71 6.37
CA ASN A 23 -0.03 -10.81 7.39
C ASN A 23 -0.17 -9.37 6.86
N GLU A 24 -0.90 -8.53 7.58
CA GLU A 24 -1.16 -7.14 7.19
C GLU A 24 0.10 -6.28 7.09
N THR A 25 1.07 -6.48 7.99
CA THR A 25 2.34 -5.74 7.95
C THR A 25 3.07 -5.97 6.63
N GLU A 26 3.11 -7.21 6.14
CA GLU A 26 3.72 -7.51 4.84
C GLU A 26 2.86 -7.07 3.65
N LYS A 27 1.53 -6.98 3.80
CA LYS A 27 0.68 -6.31 2.80
C LYS A 27 1.10 -4.85 2.65
N VAL A 28 1.16 -4.10 3.75
CA VAL A 28 1.56 -2.69 3.75
C VAL A 28 2.95 -2.51 3.15
N ARG A 29 3.92 -3.34 3.56
CA ARG A 29 5.30 -3.27 3.06
C ARG A 29 5.41 -3.50 1.55
N ARG A 30 4.69 -4.50 1.02
CA ARG A 30 4.72 -4.77 -0.43
C ARG A 30 3.95 -3.71 -1.21
N MET A 31 2.85 -3.20 -0.66
CA MET A 31 2.13 -2.06 -1.25
C MET A 31 3.04 -0.84 -1.33
N MET A 32 3.75 -0.47 -0.25
CA MET A 32 4.75 0.61 -0.25
C MET A 32 5.77 0.48 -1.38
N LYS A 33 6.24 -0.75 -1.65
CA LYS A 33 7.20 -1.02 -2.73
C LYS A 33 6.60 -0.92 -4.13
N MET A 34 5.28 -1.13 -4.26
CA MET A 34 4.56 -1.08 -5.53
C MET A 34 4.22 0.36 -5.95
N PHE A 35 4.03 1.26 -4.98
CA PHE A 35 3.78 2.68 -5.25
C PHE A 35 5.05 3.42 -5.69
N GLN A 36 4.89 4.43 -6.56
CA GLN A 36 5.99 5.29 -7.00
C GLN A 36 6.63 5.97 -5.79
N THR A 37 7.93 6.26 -5.90
CA THR A 37 8.74 6.82 -4.81
C THR A 37 8.15 8.07 -4.18
N ASP A 38 7.46 8.92 -4.94
CA ASP A 38 6.89 10.17 -4.41
C ASP A 38 5.64 9.94 -3.55
N ILE A 39 4.75 9.03 -3.95
CA ILE A 39 3.60 8.61 -3.13
C ILE A 39 4.11 7.90 -1.86
N ALA A 40 5.06 6.97 -2.01
CA ALA A 40 5.64 6.25 -0.87
C ALA A 40 6.34 7.19 0.12
N LYS A 41 7.04 8.22 -0.37
CA LYS A 41 7.65 9.27 0.46
C LYS A 41 6.60 10.07 1.21
N GLN A 42 5.53 10.51 0.55
CA GLN A 42 4.46 11.26 1.22
C GLN A 42 3.74 10.43 2.28
N VAL A 43 3.45 9.16 1.99
CA VAL A 43 2.83 8.26 2.96
C VAL A 43 3.74 8.03 4.18
N SER A 44 5.06 7.99 3.96
CA SER A 44 6.08 7.82 5.00
C SER A 44 6.46 9.12 5.71
N ALA A 45 6.07 10.29 5.19
CA ALA A 45 6.39 11.60 5.75
C ALA A 45 5.56 11.96 6.99
N GLY A 46 4.53 11.17 7.32
CA GLY A 46 3.80 11.31 8.58
C GLY A 46 4.64 10.89 9.80
N SER A 47 4.27 11.36 10.99
CA SER A 47 5.01 11.09 12.24
C SER A 47 5.15 9.61 12.61
N SER A 48 4.43 8.70 11.94
CA SER A 48 4.55 7.25 12.10
C SER A 48 4.21 6.52 10.79
N PRO A 49 4.97 5.47 10.43
CA PRO A 49 4.64 4.64 9.27
C PRO A 49 3.29 3.94 9.49
N PRO A 50 2.46 3.81 8.44
CA PRO A 50 1.20 3.11 8.54
C PRO A 50 1.43 1.62 8.87
N THR A 51 0.66 1.10 9.81
CA THR A 51 0.70 -0.32 10.23
C THR A 51 -0.48 -1.12 9.69
N LEU A 52 -1.50 -0.44 9.19
CA LEU A 52 -2.72 -1.01 8.61
C LEU A 52 -2.81 -0.67 7.12
N VAL A 53 -3.38 -1.59 6.35
CA VAL A 53 -3.60 -1.39 4.90
C VAL A 53 -4.50 -0.19 4.66
N ASP A 54 -5.60 -0.04 5.39
CA ASP A 54 -6.53 1.09 5.22
C ASP A 54 -5.89 2.47 5.49
N ASP A 55 -5.00 2.57 6.49
CA ASP A 55 -4.27 3.81 6.77
C ASP A 55 -3.28 4.12 5.64
N TYR A 56 -2.59 3.08 5.13
CA TYR A 56 -1.71 3.22 3.97
C TYR A 56 -2.48 3.73 2.74
N ILE A 57 -3.62 3.12 2.42
CA ILE A 57 -4.46 3.49 1.27
C ILE A 57 -4.98 4.92 1.41
N SER A 58 -5.48 5.28 2.60
CA SER A 58 -6.02 6.60 2.87
C SER A 58 -4.97 7.70 2.66
N ARG A 59 -3.73 7.46 3.10
CA ARG A 59 -2.61 8.38 2.88
C ARG A 59 -2.16 8.42 1.42
N ALA A 60 -2.09 7.25 0.77
CA ALA A 60 -1.69 7.16 -0.64
C ALA A 60 -2.68 7.88 -1.56
N MET A 61 -3.99 7.73 -1.29
CA MET A 61 -5.05 8.47 -1.99
C MET A 61 -4.92 9.98 -1.81
N ARG A 62 -4.57 10.46 -0.60
CA ARG A 62 -4.31 11.89 -0.36
C ARG A 62 -3.07 12.42 -1.06
N ALA A 63 -2.06 11.56 -1.27
CA ALA A 63 -0.82 11.94 -1.96
C ALA A 63 -0.93 11.86 -3.49
N GLU A 64 -1.96 11.20 -4.02
CA GLU A 64 -2.24 11.11 -5.46
C GLU A 64 -3.00 12.34 -6.02
N TYR A 65 -3.71 13.08 -5.16
CA TYR A 65 -4.43 14.32 -5.49
C TYR A 65 -3.64 15.56 -5.04
#